data_AF-A0A5M6I8S0-F1
#
_entry.id   AF-A0A5M6I8S0-F1
#
_cell.length_a   1.000
_cell.length_b   1.000
_cell.length_c   1.000
_cell.angle_alpha   90.00
_cell.angle_beta   90.00
_cell.angle_gamma   90.00
#
_symmetry.space_group_name_H-M   'P 1'
#
loop_
_entity.id
_entity.type
_entity.pdbx_description
1 polymer ?
#
loop_
_entity_poly.entity_id
_entity_poly.type
_entity_poly.pdbx_seq_one_letter_code
_entity_poly.pdbx_strand_id
1 'polypeptide(L)'
;MTSPRYALYHAPEPGSPLAEQAVLWLGRDAETAEAREHPAVPGLDAGRIARLTASPRFYGFHGTLKAPFALAPGTTPDDLVAAVDRFAVDRAPFTIPPLTVAALGGFLALVPSAPSPALEDLAAACVQTFDGFRAPPAPDEVARRQAAGLTAAQAALLDRWGYPYVLGEFRFHMTLTGRIDDPAERAAVADALTHLFAPLLGAPEPVTGVAVFHQPDRTQPFRVIHRARFGESQA
;
A
#
# COMPACT_ATOMS: atom_id res chain seq x y z
N MET A 1 -4.91 17.63 17.24
CA MET A 1 -3.96 16.75 16.53
C MET A 1 -4.73 15.52 16.11
N THR A 2 -4.51 15.01 14.90
CA THR A 2 -5.20 13.80 14.43
C THR A 2 -4.57 12.56 15.05
N SER A 3 -5.36 11.53 15.35
CA SER A 3 -4.87 10.29 15.96
C SER A 3 -3.87 9.53 15.08
N PRO A 4 -2.91 8.79 15.68
CA PRO A 4 -1.99 7.93 14.95
C PRO A 4 -2.73 6.84 14.19
N ARG A 5 -2.12 6.40 13.09
CA ARG A 5 -2.66 5.35 12.22
C ARG A 5 -1.65 4.26 11.97
N TYR A 6 -2.15 3.05 11.88
CA TYR A 6 -1.41 1.84 11.52
C TYR A 6 -2.00 1.25 10.26
N ALA A 7 -1.18 0.58 9.47
CA ALA A 7 -1.63 -0.13 8.29
C ALA A 7 -0.82 -1.41 8.11
N LEU A 8 -1.44 -2.42 7.50
CA LEU A 8 -0.77 -3.67 7.14
C LEU A 8 -0.61 -3.69 5.64
N TYR A 9 0.63 -3.72 5.18
CA TYR A 9 0.96 -3.62 3.78
C TYR A 9 1.86 -4.78 3.35
N HIS A 10 1.76 -5.13 2.08
CA HIS A 10 2.90 -5.70 1.37
C HIS A 10 3.86 -4.56 1.01
N ALA A 11 5.13 -4.71 1.34
CA ALA A 11 6.19 -3.82 0.90
C ALA A 11 7.36 -4.69 0.43
N PRO A 12 7.97 -4.43 -0.74
CA PRO A 12 9.08 -5.22 -1.22
C PRO A 12 10.23 -5.22 -0.22
N GLU A 13 11.04 -6.29 -0.23
CA GLU A 13 12.14 -6.44 0.72
C GLU A 13 13.13 -5.27 0.57
N PRO A 14 13.62 -4.66 1.67
CA PRO A 14 14.64 -3.62 1.60
C PRO A 14 15.88 -4.11 0.84
N GLY A 15 16.39 -3.28 -0.09
CA GLY A 15 17.50 -3.65 -0.97
C GLY A 15 17.13 -4.55 -2.14
N SER A 16 15.86 -4.95 -2.30
CA SER A 16 15.40 -5.57 -3.56
C SER A 16 15.41 -4.53 -4.69
N PRO A 17 15.68 -4.93 -5.95
CA PRO A 17 15.67 -4.01 -7.08
C PRO A 17 14.37 -3.21 -7.23
N LEU A 18 13.22 -3.83 -6.92
CA LEU A 18 11.93 -3.14 -6.92
C LEU A 18 11.82 -2.08 -5.82
N ALA A 19 12.24 -2.40 -4.60
CA ALA A 19 12.25 -1.43 -3.50
C ALA A 19 13.12 -0.22 -3.83
N GLU A 20 14.35 -0.44 -4.31
CA GLU A 20 15.30 0.63 -4.62
C GLU A 20 14.77 1.56 -5.71
N GLN A 21 14.28 1.00 -6.82
CA GLN A 21 13.72 1.79 -7.92
C GLN A 21 12.49 2.59 -7.48
N ALA A 22 11.62 2.00 -6.66
CA ALA A 22 10.42 2.67 -6.18
C ALA A 22 10.73 3.78 -5.17
N VAL A 23 11.72 3.58 -4.31
CA VAL A 23 12.21 4.60 -3.36
C VAL A 23 12.78 5.81 -4.09
N LEU A 24 13.58 5.59 -5.14
CA LEU A 24 14.07 6.68 -6.02
C LEU A 24 12.90 7.38 -6.73
N TRP A 25 11.97 6.62 -7.31
CA TRP A 25 10.81 7.20 -7.97
C TRP A 25 9.97 8.06 -7.02
N LEU A 26 9.64 7.57 -5.82
CA LEU A 26 8.86 8.34 -4.84
C LEU A 26 9.67 9.46 -4.18
N GLY A 27 11.00 9.38 -4.18
CA GLY A 27 11.91 10.38 -3.59
C GLY A 27 11.96 10.32 -2.06
N ARG A 28 11.58 9.19 -1.47
CA ARG A 28 11.67 8.95 -0.02
C ARG A 28 11.67 7.46 0.27
N ASP A 29 12.51 7.06 1.21
CA ASP A 29 12.46 5.73 1.83
C ASP A 29 11.53 5.72 3.06
N ALA A 30 10.58 4.79 3.11
CA ALA A 30 9.68 4.64 4.25
C ALA A 30 10.31 3.87 5.42
N GLU A 31 11.39 3.13 5.19
CA GLU A 31 12.17 2.41 6.20
C GLU A 31 13.01 3.40 7.01
N THR A 32 13.85 4.18 6.32
CA THR A 32 14.82 5.08 6.95
C THR A 32 14.31 6.52 7.14
N ALA A 33 13.18 6.86 6.52
CA ALA A 33 12.64 8.21 6.41
C ALA A 33 13.52 9.19 5.60
N GLU A 34 14.58 8.72 4.95
CA GLU A 34 15.49 9.56 4.17
C GLU A 34 14.86 10.03 2.85
N ALA A 35 15.14 11.28 2.49
CA ALA A 35 14.81 11.80 1.16
C ALA A 35 15.76 11.22 0.11
N ARG A 36 15.25 10.98 -1.09
CA ARG A 36 16.02 10.44 -2.21
C ARG A 36 15.84 11.30 -3.45
N GLU A 37 16.89 11.41 -4.23
CA GLU A 37 16.83 12.14 -5.50
C GLU A 37 16.03 11.33 -6.52
N HIS A 38 15.14 12.02 -7.24
CA HIS A 38 14.35 11.40 -8.30
C HIS A 38 15.24 10.99 -9.47
N PRO A 39 14.94 9.87 -10.15
CA PRO A 39 15.68 9.49 -11.35
C PRO A 39 15.43 10.48 -12.48
N ALA A 40 16.39 10.59 -13.40
CA ALA A 40 16.17 11.28 -14.67
C ALA A 40 15.23 10.42 -15.53
N VAL A 41 14.06 10.95 -15.87
CA VAL A 41 13.07 10.28 -16.70
C VAL A 41 12.82 11.11 -17.96
N PRO A 42 13.10 10.60 -19.17
CA PRO A 42 12.84 11.33 -20.41
C PRO A 42 11.39 11.83 -20.47
N GLY A 43 11.21 13.10 -20.81
CA GLY A 43 9.88 13.72 -20.90
C GLY A 43 9.27 14.18 -19.55
N LEU A 44 9.93 13.92 -18.43
CA LEU A 44 9.50 14.37 -17.10
C LEU A 44 10.60 15.11 -16.35
N ASP A 45 10.39 16.40 -16.09
CA ASP A 45 11.29 17.14 -15.22
C ASP A 45 11.10 16.75 -13.74
N ALA A 46 12.14 16.98 -12.93
CA ALA A 46 12.15 16.61 -11.51
C ALA A 46 11.01 17.27 -10.71
N GLY A 47 10.61 18.49 -11.06
CA GLY A 47 9.50 19.19 -10.43
C GLY A 47 8.16 18.53 -10.74
N ARG A 48 7.97 18.03 -11.97
CA ARG A 48 6.78 17.27 -12.36
C ARG A 48 6.74 15.93 -11.64
N ILE A 49 7.86 15.19 -11.58
CA ILE A 49 7.96 13.94 -10.82
C ILE A 49 7.59 14.20 -9.36
N ALA A 50 8.15 15.24 -8.74
CA ALA A 50 7.85 15.57 -7.35
C ALA A 50 6.35 15.86 -7.09
N ARG A 51 5.65 16.50 -8.04
CA ARG A 51 4.19 16.71 -7.97
C ARG A 51 3.41 15.41 -8.16
N LEU A 52 3.80 14.59 -9.14
CA LEU A 52 3.18 13.29 -9.40
C LEU A 52 3.31 12.36 -8.19
N THR A 53 4.44 12.37 -7.50
CA THR A 53 4.70 11.44 -6.39
C THR A 53 4.34 11.98 -5.02
N ALA A 54 3.88 13.24 -4.91
CA ALA A 54 3.63 13.90 -3.62
C ALA A 54 2.72 13.09 -2.68
N SER A 55 1.61 12.56 -3.21
CA SER A 55 0.68 11.73 -2.42
C SER A 55 1.26 10.36 -2.08
N PRO A 56 1.68 9.50 -3.03
CA PRO A 56 2.23 8.18 -2.70
C PRO A 56 3.52 8.23 -1.86
N ARG A 57 4.39 9.24 -2.06
CA ARG A 57 5.58 9.47 -1.22
C ARG A 57 5.24 9.57 0.27
N PHE A 58 4.08 10.16 0.59
CA PHE A 58 3.61 10.33 1.96
C PHE A 58 3.21 9.01 2.64
N TYR A 59 2.83 8.00 1.85
CA TYR A 59 2.49 6.67 2.33
C TYR A 59 3.68 5.69 2.26
N GLY A 60 4.67 5.96 1.41
CA GLY A 60 5.73 5.01 1.07
C GLY A 60 5.28 4.02 -0.01
N PHE A 61 6.23 3.34 -0.65
CA PHE A 61 5.89 2.35 -1.68
C PHE A 61 5.37 1.07 -1.03
N HIS A 62 4.13 0.69 -1.36
CA HIS A 62 3.44 -0.42 -0.71
C HIS A 62 2.24 -0.90 -1.54
N GLY A 63 1.80 -2.14 -1.28
CA GLY A 63 0.49 -2.66 -1.65
C GLY A 63 -0.39 -2.84 -0.41
N THR A 64 -1.59 -2.27 -0.43
CA THR A 64 -2.47 -2.31 0.76
C THR A 64 -3.02 -3.71 1.01
N LEU A 65 -2.84 -4.28 2.22
CA LEU A 65 -3.53 -5.52 2.67
C LEU A 65 -4.64 -5.19 3.69
N LYS A 66 -4.38 -4.26 4.60
CA LYS A 66 -5.37 -3.61 5.47
C LYS A 66 -5.14 -2.10 5.46
N ALA A 67 -6.15 -1.36 5.02
CA ALA A 67 -6.11 0.10 4.93
C ALA A 67 -5.84 0.76 6.29
N PRO A 68 -5.29 1.99 6.34
CA PRO A 68 -4.98 2.66 7.59
C PRO A 68 -6.12 2.73 8.60
N PHE A 69 -5.83 2.42 9.86
CA PHE A 69 -6.76 2.46 10.97
C PHE A 69 -6.12 3.05 12.24
N ALA A 70 -6.92 3.63 13.11
CA ALA A 70 -6.49 3.95 14.48
C ALA A 70 -6.66 2.71 15.37
N LEU A 71 -5.79 2.55 16.37
CA LEU A 71 -5.90 1.45 17.32
C LEU A 71 -7.16 1.56 18.18
N ALA A 72 -7.83 0.43 18.42
CA ALA A 72 -8.96 0.33 19.32
C ALA A 72 -8.55 0.64 20.77
N PRO A 73 -9.42 1.24 21.59
CA PRO A 73 -9.14 1.41 23.01
C PRO A 73 -8.77 0.08 23.67
N GLY A 74 -7.69 0.08 24.47
CA GLY A 74 -7.20 -1.13 25.13
C GLY A 74 -6.27 -2.01 24.28
N THR A 75 -5.93 -1.59 23.06
CA THR A 75 -4.87 -2.22 22.26
C THR A 75 -3.67 -1.29 22.13
N THR A 76 -2.46 -1.87 22.11
CA THR A 76 -1.20 -1.13 21.96
C THR A 76 -0.52 -1.44 20.63
N PRO A 77 0.46 -0.62 20.19
CA PRO A 77 1.27 -0.93 19.02
C PRO A 77 2.02 -2.26 19.15
N ASP A 78 2.49 -2.58 20.35
CA ASP A 78 3.21 -3.84 20.63
C ASP A 78 2.28 -5.05 20.52
N ASP A 79 1.02 -4.93 20.96
CA ASP A 79 0.01 -5.99 20.78
C ASP A 79 -0.24 -6.26 19.29
N LEU A 80 -0.29 -5.20 18.46
CA LEU A 80 -0.46 -5.32 17.02
C LEU A 80 0.74 -6.02 16.39
N VAL A 81 1.97 -5.61 16.73
CA VAL A 81 3.20 -6.22 16.23
C VAL A 81 3.26 -7.70 16.60
N ALA A 82 3.02 -8.04 17.88
CA ALA A 82 3.01 -9.44 18.33
C ALA A 82 1.92 -10.28 17.64
N ALA A 83 0.76 -9.69 17.32
CA ALA A 83 -0.27 -10.38 16.55
C ALA A 83 0.13 -10.58 15.08
N VAL A 84 0.84 -9.62 14.47
CA VAL A 84 1.38 -9.74 13.12
C VAL A 84 2.46 -10.82 13.04
N ASP A 85 3.33 -10.94 14.04
CA ASP A 85 4.31 -12.03 14.11
C ASP A 85 3.63 -13.39 14.18
N ARG A 86 2.68 -13.58 15.12
CA ARG A 86 1.91 -14.83 15.21
C ARG A 86 1.18 -15.17 13.91
N PHE A 87 0.61 -14.15 13.25
CA PHE A 87 -0.06 -14.32 11.96
C PHE A 87 0.89 -14.78 10.86
N ALA A 88 2.15 -14.36 10.89
CA ALA A 88 3.14 -14.67 9.88
C ALA A 88 3.75 -16.08 10.03
N VAL A 89 3.89 -16.59 11.26
CA VAL A 89 4.48 -17.91 11.56
C VAL A 89 3.79 -19.04 10.79
N ASP A 90 2.46 -19.05 10.75
CA ASP A 90 1.68 -20.15 10.15
C ASP A 90 1.51 -20.03 8.62
N ARG A 91 2.22 -19.10 7.97
CA ARG A 91 2.12 -18.83 6.53
C ARG A 91 3.40 -19.20 5.80
N ALA A 92 3.25 -19.64 4.56
CA ALA A 92 4.38 -19.84 3.66
C ALA A 92 4.52 -18.63 2.72
N PRO A 93 5.76 -18.22 2.37
CA PRO A 93 5.97 -17.26 1.30
C PRO A 93 5.44 -17.80 -0.03
N PHE A 94 4.97 -16.89 -0.88
CA PHE A 94 4.46 -17.22 -2.22
C PHE A 94 4.88 -16.14 -3.22
N THR A 95 4.51 -16.34 -4.49
CA THR A 95 4.74 -15.34 -5.55
C THR A 95 3.42 -14.92 -6.17
N ILE A 96 3.35 -13.67 -6.63
CA ILE A 96 2.24 -13.15 -7.42
C ILE A 96 2.68 -12.99 -8.88
N PRO A 97 1.74 -12.95 -9.83
CA PRO A 97 2.07 -12.74 -11.24
C PRO A 97 2.94 -11.49 -11.44
N PRO A 98 3.76 -11.44 -12.51
CA PRO A 98 4.60 -10.29 -12.80
C PRO A 98 3.79 -8.98 -12.77
N LEU A 99 4.39 -7.92 -12.27
CA LEU A 99 3.74 -6.63 -12.15
C LEU A 99 3.70 -5.91 -13.50
N THR A 100 2.74 -5.04 -13.70
CA THR A 100 2.66 -4.14 -14.86
C THR A 100 2.18 -2.76 -14.43
N VAL A 101 2.56 -1.73 -15.19
CA VAL A 101 2.06 -0.36 -14.97
C VAL A 101 0.64 -0.28 -15.53
N ALA A 102 -0.31 0.14 -14.68
CA ALA A 102 -1.68 0.33 -15.08
C ALA A 102 -2.27 1.62 -14.52
N ALA A 103 -3.25 2.17 -15.23
CA ALA A 103 -4.08 3.26 -14.74
C ALA A 103 -5.26 2.73 -13.92
N LEU A 104 -5.39 3.20 -12.69
CA LEU A 104 -6.52 2.93 -11.80
C LEU A 104 -7.32 4.23 -11.63
N GLY A 105 -8.32 4.39 -12.49
CA GLY A 105 -9.05 5.65 -12.61
C GLY A 105 -8.10 6.78 -13.01
N GLY A 106 -7.79 7.67 -12.08
CA GLY A 106 -6.99 8.87 -12.34
C GLY A 106 -5.50 8.73 -12.04
N PHE A 107 -4.99 7.62 -11.50
CA PHE A 107 -3.59 7.50 -11.09
C PHE A 107 -2.94 6.24 -11.67
N LEU A 108 -1.61 6.17 -11.61
CA LEU A 108 -0.81 5.06 -12.11
C LEU A 108 -0.23 4.25 -10.95
N ALA A 109 -0.20 2.93 -11.10
CA ALA A 109 0.27 1.98 -10.10
C ALA A 109 0.89 0.75 -10.77
N LEU A 110 1.70 0.00 -10.02
CA LEU A 110 2.02 -1.38 -10.36
C LEU A 110 0.89 -2.29 -9.91
N VAL A 111 0.43 -3.17 -10.80
CA VAL A 111 -0.62 -4.17 -10.54
C VAL A 111 -0.17 -5.55 -11.01
N PRO A 112 -0.67 -6.66 -10.44
CA PRO A 112 -0.38 -7.99 -10.95
C PRO A 112 -0.97 -8.14 -12.37
N SER A 113 -0.21 -8.73 -13.29
CA SER A 113 -0.63 -8.97 -14.67
C SER A 113 -1.78 -9.98 -14.81
N ALA A 114 -2.05 -10.76 -13.76
CA ALA A 114 -3.16 -11.68 -13.67
C ALA A 114 -3.69 -11.75 -12.22
N PRO A 115 -4.94 -12.24 -11.99
CA PRO A 115 -5.45 -12.47 -10.65
C PRO A 115 -4.54 -13.38 -9.82
N SER A 116 -4.50 -13.15 -8.51
CA SER A 116 -3.73 -13.95 -7.57
C SER A 116 -4.61 -14.32 -6.37
N PRO A 117 -5.23 -15.51 -6.37
CA PRO A 117 -6.07 -15.96 -5.25
C PRO A 117 -5.32 -15.95 -3.91
N ALA A 118 -4.04 -16.34 -3.90
CA ALA A 118 -3.21 -16.31 -2.69
C ALA A 118 -3.05 -14.89 -2.11
N LEU A 119 -2.98 -13.87 -2.96
CA LEU A 119 -2.90 -12.46 -2.53
C LEU A 119 -4.25 -11.95 -2.02
N GLU A 120 -5.34 -12.35 -2.68
CA GLU A 120 -6.71 -12.04 -2.25
C GLU A 120 -7.01 -12.67 -0.88
N ASP A 121 -6.62 -13.93 -0.69
CA ASP A 121 -6.75 -14.66 0.58
C ASP A 121 -5.91 -14.02 1.69
N LEU A 122 -4.68 -13.61 1.38
CA LEU A 122 -3.83 -12.89 2.34
C LEU A 122 -4.49 -11.57 2.78
N ALA A 123 -4.96 -10.76 1.84
CA ALA A 123 -5.62 -9.49 2.14
C ALA A 123 -6.91 -9.70 2.96
N ALA A 124 -7.72 -10.69 2.60
CA ALA A 124 -8.92 -11.05 3.35
C ALA A 124 -8.58 -11.46 4.79
N ALA A 125 -7.56 -12.31 4.96
CA ALA A 125 -7.09 -12.72 6.28
C ALA A 125 -6.57 -11.55 7.10
N CYS A 126 -5.80 -10.62 6.51
CA CYS A 126 -5.37 -9.40 7.19
C CYS A 126 -6.56 -8.53 7.65
N VAL A 127 -7.60 -8.38 6.82
CA VAL A 127 -8.79 -7.62 7.20
C VAL A 127 -9.50 -8.29 8.38
N GLN A 128 -9.76 -9.59 8.29
CA GLN A 128 -10.53 -10.36 9.26
C GLN A 128 -9.82 -10.55 10.60
N THR A 129 -8.54 -10.96 10.59
CA THR A 129 -7.78 -11.24 11.80
C THR A 129 -7.51 -9.97 12.61
N PHE A 130 -7.27 -8.84 11.94
CA PHE A 130 -6.86 -7.60 12.61
C PHE A 130 -7.99 -6.59 12.77
N ASP A 131 -9.25 -6.98 12.57
CA ASP A 131 -10.39 -6.06 12.74
C ASP A 131 -10.55 -5.60 14.20
N GLY A 132 -10.29 -6.48 15.16
CA GLY A 132 -10.33 -6.13 16.59
C GLY A 132 -9.31 -5.08 17.04
N PHE A 133 -8.25 -4.85 16.25
CA PHE A 133 -7.27 -3.78 16.52
C PHE A 133 -7.73 -2.41 16.05
N ARG A 134 -8.80 -2.33 15.24
CA ARG A 134 -9.25 -1.07 14.66
C ARG A 134 -10.31 -0.41 15.55
N ALA A 135 -10.10 0.85 15.90
CA ALA A 135 -11.16 1.71 16.42
C ALA A 135 -12.24 1.95 15.34
N PRO A 136 -13.53 2.01 15.70
CA PRO A 136 -14.60 2.42 14.79
C PRO A 136 -14.23 3.71 14.04
N PRO A 137 -14.59 3.85 12.76
CA PRO A 137 -14.21 5.03 12.00
C PRO A 137 -14.97 6.23 12.57
N ALA A 138 -14.33 7.40 12.56
CA ALA A 138 -15.00 8.61 12.99
C ALA A 138 -16.22 8.91 12.07
N PRO A 139 -17.34 9.43 12.59
CA PRO A 139 -18.57 9.63 11.80
C PRO A 139 -18.38 10.49 10.54
N ASP A 140 -17.49 11.47 10.60
CA ASP A 140 -17.10 12.32 9.48
C ASP A 140 -16.34 11.54 8.39
N GLU A 141 -15.47 10.60 8.77
CA GLU A 141 -14.78 9.71 7.83
C GLU A 141 -15.76 8.75 7.14
N VAL A 142 -16.77 8.25 7.87
CA VAL A 142 -17.86 7.43 7.29
C VAL A 142 -18.68 8.26 6.31
N ALA A 143 -19.15 9.44 6.72
CA ALA A 143 -19.97 10.32 5.88
C ALA A 143 -19.23 10.71 4.59
N ARG A 144 -17.95 11.07 4.68
CA ARG A 144 -17.10 11.39 3.51
C ARG A 144 -17.02 10.23 2.53
N ARG A 145 -16.91 9.00 3.01
CA ARG A 145 -16.82 7.80 2.16
C ARG A 145 -18.17 7.44 1.55
N GLN A 146 -19.27 7.57 2.29
CA GLN A 146 -20.62 7.38 1.77
C GLN A 146 -20.95 8.39 0.66
N ALA A 147 -20.52 9.65 0.81
CA ALA A 147 -20.69 10.69 -0.20
C ALA A 147 -19.91 10.43 -1.51
N ALA A 148 -18.99 9.47 -1.52
CA ALA A 148 -18.22 9.10 -2.71
C ALA A 148 -18.97 8.20 -3.71
N GLY A 149 -20.26 7.89 -3.45
CA GLY A 149 -21.09 7.10 -4.36
C GLY A 149 -20.82 5.60 -4.28
N LEU A 150 -20.77 5.04 -3.07
CA LEU A 150 -20.55 3.61 -2.86
C LEU A 150 -21.72 2.76 -3.37
N THR A 151 -21.40 1.59 -3.92
CA THR A 151 -22.41 0.55 -4.17
C THR A 151 -22.95 0.00 -2.84
N ALA A 152 -24.09 -0.70 -2.88
CA ALA A 152 -24.65 -1.35 -1.68
C ALA A 152 -23.67 -2.34 -1.04
N ALA A 153 -22.91 -3.08 -1.84
CA ALA A 153 -21.88 -4.00 -1.36
C ALA A 153 -20.74 -3.26 -0.66
N GLN A 154 -20.23 -2.19 -1.27
CA GLN A 154 -19.17 -1.34 -0.69
C GLN A 154 -19.62 -0.64 0.59
N ALA A 155 -20.88 -0.21 0.67
CA ALA A 155 -21.45 0.37 1.88
C ALA A 155 -21.51 -0.65 3.03
N ALA A 156 -21.92 -1.89 2.75
CA ALA A 156 -21.91 -2.97 3.75
C ALA A 156 -20.49 -3.33 4.22
N LEU A 157 -19.50 -3.28 3.31
CA LEU A 157 -18.09 -3.48 3.66
C LEU A 157 -17.54 -2.32 4.49
N LEU A 158 -17.91 -1.08 4.17
CA LEU A 158 -17.55 0.08 4.98
C LEU A 158 -18.11 -0.01 6.41
N ASP A 159 -19.36 -0.41 6.55
CA ASP A 159 -20.01 -0.58 7.85
C ASP A 159 -19.30 -1.66 8.69
N ARG A 160 -19.08 -2.84 8.10
CA ARG A 160 -18.48 -3.98 8.79
C ARG A 160 -16.99 -3.83 9.07
N TRP A 161 -16.21 -3.45 8.06
CA TRP A 161 -14.74 -3.48 8.11
C TRP A 161 -14.12 -2.10 8.24
N GLY A 162 -14.92 -1.04 8.22
CA GLY A 162 -14.42 0.33 8.23
C GLY A 162 -13.65 0.70 6.97
N TYR A 163 -13.79 -0.03 5.85
CA TYR A 163 -13.22 0.30 4.54
C TYR A 163 -14.00 -0.40 3.40
N PRO A 164 -14.35 0.30 2.30
CA PRO A 164 -15.24 -0.26 1.28
C PRO A 164 -14.55 -1.19 0.25
N TYR A 165 -13.23 -1.11 0.11
CA TYR A 165 -12.48 -1.83 -0.94
C TYR A 165 -11.70 -3.02 -0.37
N VAL A 166 -12.43 -3.91 0.31
CA VAL A 166 -11.91 -5.15 0.92
C VAL A 166 -12.64 -6.37 0.37
N LEU A 167 -12.11 -7.57 0.60
CA LEU A 167 -12.73 -8.84 0.19
C LEU A 167 -13.08 -8.84 -1.31
N GLY A 168 -14.33 -9.04 -1.71
CA GLY A 168 -14.73 -9.06 -3.13
C GLY A 168 -14.40 -7.76 -3.89
N GLU A 169 -14.26 -6.64 -3.19
CA GLU A 169 -13.89 -5.33 -3.74
C GLU A 169 -12.37 -5.07 -3.69
N PHE A 170 -11.58 -6.02 -3.18
CA PHE A 170 -10.13 -5.88 -3.08
C PHE A 170 -9.47 -5.86 -4.46
N ARG A 171 -8.60 -4.87 -4.70
CA ARG A 171 -7.77 -4.79 -5.91
C ARG A 171 -6.36 -4.38 -5.50
N PHE A 172 -5.41 -5.32 -5.58
CA PHE A 172 -4.03 -5.05 -5.25
C PHE A 172 -3.40 -4.06 -6.23
N HIS A 173 -2.69 -3.08 -5.70
CA HIS A 173 -1.93 -2.12 -6.47
C HIS A 173 -0.87 -1.45 -5.59
N MET A 174 0.22 -1.02 -6.22
CA MET A 174 1.28 -0.25 -5.57
C MET A 174 1.42 1.10 -6.27
N THR A 175 0.94 2.14 -5.61
CA THR A 175 0.74 3.46 -6.22
C THR A 175 2.05 4.14 -6.60
N LEU A 176 2.17 4.55 -7.86
CA LEU A 176 3.31 5.29 -8.39
C LEU A 176 3.03 6.79 -8.48
N THR A 177 1.80 7.20 -8.74
CA THR A 177 1.44 8.62 -8.88
C THR A 177 0.20 8.98 -8.07
N GLY A 178 0.05 10.27 -7.78
CA GLY A 178 -1.26 10.88 -7.52
C GLY A 178 -2.08 10.97 -8.80
N ARG A 179 -3.20 11.69 -8.71
CA ARG A 179 -4.16 11.84 -9.80
C ARG A 179 -3.57 12.68 -10.95
N ILE A 180 -3.79 12.23 -12.17
CA ILE A 180 -3.46 12.83 -13.46
C ILE A 180 -4.76 12.88 -14.26
N ASP A 181 -5.42 14.04 -14.30
CA ASP A 181 -6.73 14.18 -14.93
C ASP A 181 -6.66 14.08 -16.46
N ASP A 182 -5.66 14.73 -17.08
CA ASP A 182 -5.46 14.69 -18.53
C ASP A 182 -5.11 13.26 -19.00
N PRO A 183 -5.96 12.63 -19.84
CA PRO A 183 -5.69 11.30 -20.37
C PRO A 183 -4.42 11.21 -21.22
N ALA A 184 -4.08 12.25 -21.97
CA ALA A 184 -2.90 12.25 -22.84
C ALA A 184 -1.62 12.30 -21.99
N GLU A 185 -1.58 13.18 -20.99
CA GLU A 185 -0.49 13.20 -20.01
C GLU A 185 -0.39 11.86 -19.27
N ARG A 186 -1.52 11.32 -18.79
CA ARG A 186 -1.52 10.05 -18.05
C ARG A 186 -0.96 8.90 -18.89
N ALA A 187 -1.26 8.85 -20.18
CA ALA A 187 -0.68 7.86 -21.10
C ALA A 187 0.84 8.06 -21.26
N ALA A 188 1.30 9.30 -21.48
CA ALA A 188 2.73 9.59 -21.60
C ALA A 188 3.52 9.25 -20.32
N VAL A 189 2.95 9.54 -19.14
CA VAL A 189 3.55 9.15 -17.85
C VAL A 189 3.54 7.63 -17.66
N ALA A 190 2.49 6.93 -18.10
CA ALA A 190 2.44 5.48 -18.04
C ALA A 190 3.52 4.83 -18.91
N ASP A 191 3.78 5.36 -20.11
CA ASP A 191 4.85 4.87 -20.98
C ASP A 191 6.23 5.10 -20.35
N ALA A 192 6.46 6.30 -19.78
CA ALA A 192 7.70 6.62 -19.08
C ALA A 192 7.94 5.70 -17.87
N LEU A 193 6.89 5.44 -17.07
CA LEU A 193 6.95 4.51 -15.94
C LEU A 193 7.16 3.07 -16.41
N THR A 194 6.53 2.65 -17.49
CA THR A 194 6.72 1.31 -18.06
C THR A 194 8.16 1.10 -18.47
N HIS A 195 8.78 2.09 -19.12
CA HIS A 195 10.20 2.03 -19.47
C HIS A 195 11.10 2.02 -18.23
N LEU A 196 10.83 2.90 -17.26
CA LEU A 196 11.61 3.02 -16.02
C LEU A 196 11.61 1.71 -15.21
N PHE A 197 10.46 1.04 -15.11
CA PHE A 197 10.32 -0.19 -14.33
C PHE A 197 10.53 -1.46 -15.17
N ALA A 198 10.63 -1.39 -16.50
CA ALA A 198 10.73 -2.57 -17.38
C ALA A 198 11.70 -3.67 -16.92
N PRO A 199 12.92 -3.38 -16.41
CA PRO A 199 13.84 -4.41 -15.92
C PRO A 199 13.31 -5.25 -14.76
N LEU A 200 12.26 -4.78 -14.08
CA LEU A 200 11.72 -5.32 -12.82
C LEU A 200 10.36 -6.01 -13.01
N LEU A 201 9.68 -5.78 -14.13
CA LEU A 201 8.29 -6.19 -14.35
C LEU A 201 8.14 -7.60 -14.97
N GLY A 202 9.26 -8.26 -15.31
CA GLY A 202 9.25 -9.53 -16.05
C GLY A 202 9.17 -10.79 -15.19
N ALA A 203 9.46 -10.70 -13.89
CA ALA A 203 9.47 -11.85 -12.98
C ALA A 203 8.27 -11.80 -12.02
N PRO A 204 7.78 -12.97 -11.54
CA PRO A 204 6.83 -13.02 -10.43
C PRO A 204 7.36 -12.27 -9.21
N GLU A 205 6.50 -11.47 -8.57
CA GLU A 205 6.89 -10.70 -7.38
C GLU A 205 6.74 -11.57 -6.12
N PRO A 206 7.78 -11.71 -5.28
CA PRO A 206 7.68 -12.48 -4.05
C PRO A 206 6.90 -11.74 -2.97
N VAL A 207 5.99 -12.45 -2.31
CA VAL A 207 5.31 -12.00 -1.09
C VAL A 207 5.83 -12.84 0.06
N THR A 208 6.78 -12.27 0.80
CA THR A 208 7.53 -12.95 1.87
C THR A 208 7.03 -12.61 3.27
N GLY A 209 6.08 -11.68 3.41
CA GLY A 209 5.64 -11.23 4.72
C GLY A 209 4.65 -10.07 4.67
N VAL A 210 4.37 -9.54 5.85
CA VAL A 210 3.54 -8.34 6.07
C VAL A 210 4.35 -7.29 6.82
N ALA A 211 4.27 -6.05 6.36
CA ALA A 211 4.87 -4.90 7.01
C ALA A 211 3.82 -4.09 7.77
N VAL A 212 4.17 -3.66 8.99
CA VAL A 212 3.38 -2.71 9.77
C VAL A 212 3.92 -1.31 9.51
N PHE A 213 3.06 -0.46 8.97
CA PHE A 213 3.35 0.96 8.77
C PHE A 213 2.66 1.77 9.85
N HIS A 214 3.33 2.82 10.32
CA HIS A 214 2.81 3.77 11.30
C HIS A 214 2.90 5.19 10.77
N GLN A 215 1.82 5.94 10.97
CA GLN A 215 1.78 7.37 10.79
C GLN A 215 1.43 8.03 12.13
N PRO A 216 2.32 8.86 12.70
CA PRO A 216 2.06 9.54 13.97
C PRO A 216 0.84 10.46 13.93
N ASP A 217 0.68 11.21 12.83
CA ASP A 217 -0.46 12.08 12.57
C ASP A 217 -0.58 12.37 11.06
N ARG A 218 -1.68 12.99 10.62
CA ARG A 218 -1.98 13.21 9.19
C ARG A 218 -1.03 14.19 8.47
N THR A 219 -0.15 14.90 9.19
CA THR A 219 0.86 15.84 8.65
C THR A 219 2.23 15.19 8.47
N GLN A 220 2.46 14.03 9.08
CA GLN A 220 3.70 13.28 8.96
C GLN A 220 3.52 12.06 8.04
N PRO A 221 4.56 11.66 7.29
CA PRO A 221 4.45 10.51 6.40
C PRO A 221 4.40 9.21 7.19
N PHE A 222 3.86 8.15 6.57
CA PHE A 222 3.99 6.81 7.11
C PHE A 222 5.46 6.34 7.08
N ARG A 223 5.83 5.56 8.08
CA ARG A 223 7.10 4.83 8.15
C ARG A 223 6.86 3.36 8.45
N VAL A 224 7.75 2.50 8.00
CA VAL A 224 7.78 1.10 8.43
C VAL A 224 8.22 1.06 9.89
N ILE A 225 7.52 0.28 10.72
CA ILE A 225 7.91 0.05 12.11
C ILE A 225 8.15 -1.42 12.43
N HIS A 226 7.69 -2.33 11.58
CA HIS A 226 7.89 -3.77 11.74
C HIS A 226 7.71 -4.52 10.42
N ARG A 227 8.42 -5.64 10.27
CA ARG A 227 8.24 -6.61 9.19
C ARG A 227 8.19 -8.01 9.80
N ALA A 228 7.10 -8.73 9.54
CA ALA A 228 6.99 -10.14 9.91
C ALA A 228 7.08 -10.99 8.65
N ARG A 229 8.11 -11.85 8.60
CA ARG A 229 8.32 -12.79 7.50
C ARG A 229 7.50 -14.06 7.70
N PHE A 230 6.97 -14.58 6.60
CA PHE A 230 6.19 -15.81 6.60
C PHE A 230 7.07 -17.03 6.88
N GLY A 231 6.63 -17.88 7.81
CA GLY A 231 7.30 -19.14 8.14
C GLY A 231 8.53 -18.99 9.05
N GLU A 232 8.89 -17.76 9.44
CA GLU A 232 9.93 -17.50 10.43
C GLU A 232 9.28 -17.26 11.80
N SER A 233 9.65 -18.05 12.79
CA SER A 233 9.37 -17.71 14.19
C SER A 233 10.40 -16.67 14.62
N GLN A 234 9.96 -15.44 14.85
CA GLN A 234 10.77 -14.45 15.56
C GLN A 234 11.02 -15.01 16.97
N ALA A 235 12.27 -15.38 17.27
CA ALA A 235 12.69 -15.95 18.54
C ALA A 235 12.83 -14.89 19.63
#